data_AF-A0A1J4TT47-F1
#
_entry.id   AF-A0A1J4TT47-F1
#
_cell.length_a   1.000
_cell.length_b   1.000
_cell.length_c   1.000
_cell.angle_alpha   90.00
_cell.angle_beta   90.00
_cell.angle_gamma   90.00
#
_symmetry.space_group_name_H-M   'P 1'
#
loop_
_entity.id
_entity.type
_entity.pdbx_description
1 polymer ?
#
loop_
_entity_poly.entity_id
_entity_poly.type
_entity_poly.pdbx_seq_one_letter_code
_entity_poly.pdbx_strand_id
1 'polypeptide(L)'
;MPLLNLRTAFVAILGALFLGEILQPFQYLLVAFILVSGMIVTIDEKLSIRSFFRWPVAVAMLCTLSYTLMGIFTKRAIEKNGYWEVTLWMAIISQIFLLPTFFLFKNDIHKLNLKQIGTVFSMSLALFIGVITEIWAYKDNVVITSIITSLPISIVLAFIFSIFAPQLLEKHTLKVYAVRLIAAGTMIFAALKLSY
;
A
#
# COMPACT_ATOMS: atom_id res chain seq x y z
N MET A 1 7.02 -0.49 6.70
CA MET A 1 7.80 -1.10 5.59
C MET A 1 8.28 -0.03 4.63
N PRO A 2 9.57 0.31 4.65
CA PRO A 2 10.16 1.40 3.85
C PRO A 2 9.95 1.35 2.34
N LEU A 3 9.73 0.16 1.82
CA LEU A 3 9.70 -0.10 0.38
C LEU A 3 8.38 0.23 -0.30
N LEU A 4 7.29 0.43 0.46
CA LEU A 4 5.99 0.80 -0.13
C LEU A 4 6.05 2.17 -0.84
N ASN A 5 6.97 3.06 -0.44
CA ASN A 5 7.16 4.35 -1.11
C ASN A 5 7.84 4.21 -2.49
N LEU A 6 8.52 3.09 -2.78
CA LEU A 6 9.03 2.79 -4.12
C LEU A 6 7.90 2.41 -5.08
N ARG A 7 6.74 1.98 -4.56
CA ARG A 7 5.53 1.77 -5.36
C ARG A 7 5.16 3.05 -6.10
N THR A 8 5.26 4.21 -5.46
CA THR A 8 4.99 5.53 -6.07
C THR A 8 5.85 5.76 -7.31
N ALA A 9 7.14 5.40 -7.26
CA ALA A 9 8.06 5.52 -8.38
C ALA A 9 7.73 4.52 -9.51
N PHE A 10 7.51 3.25 -9.16
CA PHE A 10 7.15 2.23 -10.16
C PHE A 10 5.85 2.54 -10.86
N VAL A 11 4.83 3.00 -10.12
CA VAL A 11 3.53 3.35 -10.69
C VAL A 11 3.65 4.54 -11.62
N ALA A 12 4.39 5.59 -11.25
CA ALA A 12 4.57 6.76 -12.12
C ALA A 12 5.23 6.42 -13.46
N ILE A 13 6.23 5.52 -13.45
CA ILE A 13 6.94 5.09 -14.66
C ILE A 13 6.07 4.13 -15.48
N LEU A 14 5.52 3.10 -14.85
CA LEU A 14 4.78 2.05 -15.55
C LEU A 14 3.38 2.53 -15.98
N GLY A 15 2.74 3.41 -15.22
CA GLY A 15 1.47 4.04 -15.59
C GLY A 15 1.61 4.88 -16.86
N ALA A 16 2.66 5.70 -16.95
CA ALA A 16 2.96 6.45 -18.17
C ALA A 16 3.23 5.52 -19.37
N LEU A 17 3.96 4.42 -19.16
CA LEU A 17 4.35 3.50 -20.24
C LEU A 17 3.22 2.59 -20.73
N PHE A 18 2.39 2.05 -19.83
CA PHE A 18 1.37 1.05 -20.19
C PHE A 18 -0.03 1.62 -20.40
N LEU A 19 -0.37 2.74 -19.74
CA LEU A 19 -1.69 3.36 -19.78
C LEU A 19 -1.69 4.70 -20.52
N GLY A 20 -0.52 5.26 -20.83
CA GLY A 20 -0.40 6.60 -21.40
C GLY A 20 -0.88 7.69 -20.42
N GLU A 21 -0.93 7.40 -19.12
CA GLU A 21 -1.27 8.37 -18.09
C GLU A 21 -0.10 9.37 -17.93
N ILE A 22 -0.14 10.44 -18.73
CA ILE A 22 0.84 11.53 -18.64
C ILE A 22 0.39 12.47 -17.53
N LEU A 23 1.25 12.60 -16.51
CA LEU A 23 1.05 13.55 -15.43
C LEU A 23 1.43 14.96 -15.88
N GLN A 24 0.80 15.97 -15.30
CA GLN A 24 1.23 17.35 -15.49
C GLN A 24 2.61 17.58 -14.83
N PRO A 25 3.42 18.56 -15.31
CA PRO A 25 4.73 18.86 -14.73
C PRO A 25 4.71 19.09 -13.22
N PHE A 26 3.66 19.73 -12.71
CA PHE A 26 3.45 19.95 -11.27
C PHE A 26 3.22 18.64 -10.50
N GLN A 27 2.52 17.67 -11.08
CA GLN A 27 2.27 16.37 -10.46
C GLN A 27 3.55 15.54 -10.35
N TYR A 28 4.47 15.63 -11.32
CA TYR A 28 5.79 15.00 -11.21
C TYR A 28 6.61 15.56 -10.03
N LEU A 29 6.52 16.86 -9.80
CA LEU A 29 7.19 17.52 -8.69
C LEU A 29 6.60 17.05 -7.33
N LEU A 30 5.28 16.90 -7.25
CA LEU A 30 4.62 16.31 -6.08
C LEU A 30 5.03 14.85 -5.85
N VAL A 31 5.12 14.03 -6.91
CA VAL A 31 5.60 12.64 -6.82
C VAL A 31 7.04 12.61 -6.31
N ALA A 32 7.91 13.50 -6.79
CA ALA A 32 9.28 13.62 -6.29
C ALA A 32 9.32 13.96 -4.80
N PHE A 33 8.47 14.90 -4.33
CA PHE A 33 8.35 15.20 -2.91
C PHE A 33 7.87 14.01 -2.08
N ILE A 34 6.92 13.22 -2.58
CA ILE A 34 6.42 12.01 -1.91
C ILE A 34 7.54 10.96 -1.81
N LEU A 35 8.34 10.81 -2.87
CA LEU A 35 9.45 9.86 -2.90
C LEU A 35 10.55 10.25 -1.89
N VAL A 36 10.97 11.52 -1.90
CA VAL A 36 11.99 12.03 -0.96
C VAL A 36 11.49 11.97 0.48
N SER A 37 10.26 12.44 0.74
CA SER A 37 9.65 12.35 2.07
C SER A 37 9.49 10.90 2.51
N GLY A 38 9.14 10.02 1.57
CA GLY A 38 9.06 8.59 1.80
C GLY A 38 10.39 7.98 2.23
N MET A 39 11.52 8.42 1.68
CA MET A 39 12.84 8.01 2.18
C MET A 39 13.10 8.54 3.59
N ILE A 40 12.67 9.77 3.89
CA ILE A 40 12.85 10.41 5.21
C ILE A 40 12.03 9.72 6.31
N VAL A 41 10.77 9.34 6.03
CA VAL A 41 9.92 8.54 6.95
C VAL A 41 10.62 7.22 7.33
N THR A 42 11.51 6.73 6.46
CA THR A 42 12.17 5.44 6.62
C THR A 42 13.56 5.52 7.22
N ILE A 43 13.99 6.73 7.61
CA ILE A 43 15.24 6.89 8.34
C ILE A 43 15.11 6.19 9.69
N ASP A 44 15.84 5.08 9.81
CA ASP A 44 16.24 4.47 11.07
C ASP A 44 17.64 4.94 11.44
N GLU A 45 17.95 5.00 12.74
CA GLU A 45 19.24 5.44 13.29
C GLU A 45 20.46 4.66 12.75
N LYS A 46 20.26 3.57 11.98
CA LYS A 46 21.31 2.76 11.35
C LYS A 46 21.02 2.38 9.89
N LEU A 47 20.56 3.32 9.05
CA LEU A 47 20.48 3.06 7.61
C LEU A 47 21.90 2.84 7.03
N SER A 48 22.20 1.59 6.67
CA SER A 48 23.36 1.25 5.84
C SER A 48 22.88 0.93 4.43
N ILE A 49 23.48 1.54 3.40
CA ILE A 49 23.14 1.28 1.98
C ILE A 49 23.23 -0.22 1.63
N ARG A 50 24.10 -0.97 2.34
CA ARG A 50 24.22 -2.43 2.21
C ARG A 50 22.97 -3.21 2.68
N SER A 51 22.10 -2.63 3.52
CA SER A 51 20.85 -3.29 3.92
C SER A 51 19.84 -3.37 2.77
N PHE A 52 19.93 -2.46 1.80
CA PHE A 52 19.01 -2.36 0.66
C PHE A 52 19.18 -3.51 -0.34
N PHE A 53 20.37 -4.09 -0.44
CA PHE A 53 20.68 -5.21 -1.34
C PHE A 53 20.45 -6.59 -0.70
N ARG A 54 19.73 -6.66 0.44
CA ARG A 54 19.42 -7.93 1.08
C ARG A 54 18.24 -8.62 0.42
N TRP A 55 18.26 -9.96 0.39
CA TRP A 55 17.19 -10.77 -0.21
C TRP A 55 15.76 -10.39 0.22
N PRO A 56 15.45 -10.14 1.51
CA PRO A 56 14.10 -9.73 1.92
C PRO A 56 13.66 -8.39 1.31
N VAL A 57 14.61 -7.47 1.07
CA VAL A 57 14.34 -6.19 0.43
C VAL A 57 14.05 -6.39 -1.05
N ALA A 58 14.77 -7.30 -1.72
CA ALA A 58 14.47 -7.68 -3.10
C ALA A 58 13.08 -8.31 -3.25
N VAL A 59 12.69 -9.21 -2.34
CA VAL A 59 11.33 -9.77 -2.31
C VAL A 59 10.29 -8.68 -2.12
N ALA A 60 10.51 -7.74 -1.19
CA ALA A 60 9.60 -6.61 -0.98
C ALA A 60 9.48 -5.70 -2.22
N MET A 61 10.60 -5.40 -2.90
CA MET A 61 10.58 -4.67 -4.17
C MET A 61 9.75 -5.39 -5.22
N LEU A 62 9.96 -6.70 -5.38
CA LEU A 62 9.21 -7.52 -6.33
C LEU A 62 7.71 -7.54 -5.98
N CYS A 63 7.34 -7.65 -4.70
CA CYS A 63 5.94 -7.54 -4.27
C CYS A 63 5.34 -6.18 -4.63
N THR A 64 6.05 -5.06 -4.38
CA THR A 64 5.56 -3.73 -4.74
C THR A 64 5.42 -3.52 -6.25
N LEU A 65 6.31 -4.13 -7.04
CA LEU A 65 6.24 -4.13 -8.50
C LEU A 65 5.03 -4.94 -8.98
N SER A 66 4.83 -6.15 -8.46
CA SER A 66 3.67 -6.98 -8.79
C SER A 66 2.35 -6.28 -8.44
N TYR A 67 2.29 -5.58 -7.30
CA TYR A 67 1.10 -4.81 -6.92
C TYR A 67 0.83 -3.63 -7.87
N THR A 68 1.89 -2.98 -8.34
CA THR A 68 1.79 -1.91 -9.35
C THR A 68 1.24 -2.45 -10.67
N LEU A 69 1.80 -3.56 -11.15
CA LEU A 69 1.34 -4.23 -12.36
C LEU A 69 -0.11 -4.69 -12.24
N MET A 70 -0.50 -5.22 -11.07
CA MET A 70 -1.89 -5.57 -10.79
C MET A 70 -2.82 -4.37 -11.02
N GLY A 71 -2.54 -3.21 -10.42
CA GLY A 71 -3.37 -2.01 -10.61
C GLY A 71 -3.49 -1.59 -12.08
N ILE A 72 -2.38 -1.61 -12.82
CA ILE A 72 -2.34 -1.28 -14.25
C ILE A 72 -3.20 -2.25 -15.07
N PHE A 73 -3.04 -3.56 -14.88
CA PHE A 73 -3.83 -4.56 -15.59
C PHE A 73 -5.30 -4.56 -15.17
N THR A 74 -5.59 -4.26 -13.91
CA THR A 74 -6.95 -4.09 -13.41
C THR A 74 -7.65 -2.94 -14.13
N LYS A 75 -7.04 -1.75 -14.25
CA LYS A 75 -7.62 -0.65 -15.04
C LYS A 75 -7.90 -1.07 -16.47
N ARG A 76 -6.91 -1.69 -17.12
CA ARG A 76 -7.03 -2.14 -18.51
C ARG A 76 -8.13 -3.19 -18.71
N ALA A 77 -8.35 -4.04 -17.72
CA ALA A 77 -9.44 -5.00 -17.72
C ALA A 77 -10.80 -4.31 -17.50
N ILE A 78 -10.86 -3.31 -16.61
CA ILE A 78 -12.10 -2.54 -16.32
C ILE A 78 -12.55 -1.80 -17.58
N GLU A 79 -11.63 -1.21 -18.34
CA GLU A 79 -11.94 -0.53 -19.60
C GLU A 79 -12.59 -1.46 -20.65
N LYS A 80 -12.26 -2.76 -20.61
CA LYS A 80 -12.78 -3.75 -21.58
C LYS A 80 -14.02 -4.49 -21.12
N ASN A 81 -14.06 -4.92 -19.86
CA ASN A 81 -15.08 -5.84 -19.34
C ASN A 81 -16.01 -5.18 -18.30
N GLY A 82 -15.71 -3.94 -17.90
CA GLY A 82 -16.47 -3.25 -16.86
C GLY A 82 -16.03 -3.59 -15.43
N TYR A 83 -16.38 -2.70 -14.51
CA TYR A 83 -15.92 -2.73 -13.11
C TYR A 83 -16.36 -3.99 -12.35
N TRP A 84 -17.66 -4.30 -12.39
CA TRP A 84 -18.23 -5.40 -11.60
C TRP A 84 -17.73 -6.77 -12.06
N GLU A 85 -17.60 -6.97 -13.37
CA GLU A 85 -17.11 -8.23 -13.94
C GLU A 85 -15.65 -8.48 -13.55
N VAL A 86 -14.79 -7.47 -13.69
CA VAL A 86 -13.38 -7.59 -13.28
C VAL A 86 -13.25 -7.82 -11.79
N THR A 87 -14.01 -7.09 -10.97
CA THR A 87 -14.00 -7.24 -9.50
C THR A 87 -14.41 -8.66 -9.08
N LEU A 88 -15.46 -9.20 -9.70
CA LEU A 88 -15.93 -10.56 -9.44
C LEU A 88 -14.89 -11.60 -9.84
N TRP A 89 -14.33 -11.51 -11.05
CA TRP A 89 -13.32 -12.45 -11.53
C TRP A 89 -12.05 -12.39 -10.68
N MET A 90 -11.60 -11.19 -10.29
CA MET A 90 -10.48 -11.04 -9.38
C MET A 90 -10.74 -11.74 -8.04
N ALA A 91 -11.94 -11.59 -7.47
CA ALA A 91 -12.31 -12.26 -6.23
C ALA A 91 -12.30 -13.79 -6.40
N ILE A 92 -12.94 -14.32 -7.44
CA ILE A 92 -13.01 -15.77 -7.72
C ILE A 92 -11.60 -16.35 -7.90
N ILE A 93 -10.79 -15.75 -8.76
CA ILE A 93 -9.43 -16.22 -9.05
C ILE A 93 -8.60 -16.18 -7.76
N SER A 94 -8.68 -15.10 -6.98
CA SER A 94 -7.94 -14.99 -5.72
C SER A 94 -8.32 -16.10 -4.73
N GLN A 95 -9.60 -16.44 -4.62
CA GLN A 95 -10.04 -17.56 -3.77
C GLN A 95 -9.50 -18.91 -4.27
N ILE A 96 -9.51 -19.15 -5.59
CA ILE A 96 -8.94 -20.37 -6.18
C ILE A 96 -7.44 -20.49 -5.85
N PHE A 97 -6.69 -19.40 -5.96
CA PHE A 97 -5.26 -19.38 -5.61
C PHE A 97 -5.00 -19.54 -4.11
N LEU A 98 -5.98 -19.23 -3.25
CA LEU A 98 -5.89 -19.46 -1.81
C LEU A 98 -6.24 -20.90 -1.41
N LEU A 99 -6.99 -21.65 -2.21
CA LEU A 99 -7.36 -23.05 -1.88
C LEU A 99 -6.16 -23.95 -1.52
N PRO A 100 -5.01 -23.91 -2.21
CA PRO A 100 -3.85 -24.70 -1.81
C PRO A 100 -3.34 -24.39 -0.41
N THR A 101 -3.53 -23.16 0.08
CA THR A 101 -3.09 -22.75 1.43
C THR A 101 -3.90 -23.45 2.52
N PHE A 102 -5.12 -23.91 2.23
CA PHE A 102 -5.93 -24.68 3.18
C PHE A 102 -5.19 -25.93 3.69
N PHE A 103 -4.45 -26.63 2.81
CA PHE A 103 -3.71 -27.83 3.21
C PHE A 103 -2.62 -27.55 4.24
N LEU A 104 -2.05 -26.34 4.24
CA LEU A 104 -1.02 -25.92 5.19
C LEU A 104 -1.60 -25.64 6.58
N PHE A 105 -2.83 -25.12 6.65
CA PHE A 105 -3.43 -24.63 7.90
C PHE A 105 -4.59 -25.49 8.42
N LYS A 106 -4.95 -26.58 7.75
CA LYS A 106 -6.09 -27.44 8.11
C LYS A 106 -6.11 -27.87 9.58
N ASN A 107 -4.93 -28.11 10.17
CA ASN A 107 -4.78 -28.58 11.54
C ASN A 107 -4.91 -27.46 12.58
N ASP A 108 -4.75 -26.20 12.18
CA ASP A 108 -4.80 -25.05 13.07
C ASP A 108 -6.19 -24.42 13.15
N ILE A 109 -7.06 -24.70 12.17
CA ILE A 109 -8.47 -24.24 12.14
C ILE A 109 -9.23 -24.70 13.39
N HIS A 110 -8.99 -25.92 13.85
CA HIS A 110 -9.65 -26.47 15.04
C HIS A 110 -9.25 -25.79 16.36
N LYS A 111 -8.16 -25.03 16.37
CA LYS A 111 -7.67 -24.32 17.57
C LYS A 111 -8.26 -22.91 17.70
N LEU A 112 -9.06 -22.48 16.73
CA LEU A 112 -9.58 -21.11 16.68
C LEU A 112 -10.77 -20.92 17.62
N ASN A 113 -10.72 -19.84 18.39
CA ASN A 113 -11.84 -19.40 19.23
C ASN A 113 -12.80 -18.51 18.41
N LEU A 114 -14.11 -18.54 18.71
CA LEU A 114 -15.14 -17.69 18.13
C LEU A 114 -14.77 -16.19 18.12
N LYS A 115 -14.10 -15.71 19.17
CA LYS A 115 -13.63 -14.32 19.24
C LYS A 115 -12.55 -14.01 18.18
N GLN A 116 -11.65 -14.95 17.92
CA GLN A 116 -10.62 -14.82 16.87
C GLN A 116 -11.28 -14.84 15.49
N ILE A 117 -12.24 -15.73 15.27
CA ILE A 117 -13.01 -15.80 14.03
C ILE A 117 -13.73 -14.48 13.77
N GLY A 118 -14.43 -13.92 14.77
CA GLY A 118 -15.11 -12.63 14.63
C GLY A 118 -14.14 -11.46 14.34
N THR A 119 -12.94 -11.49 14.91
CA THR A 119 -11.91 -10.47 14.65
C THR A 119 -11.38 -10.58 13.22
N VAL A 120 -11.06 -11.79 12.76
CA VAL A 120 -10.61 -12.04 11.37
C VAL A 120 -11.72 -11.66 10.39
N PHE A 121 -12.97 -12.00 10.67
CA PHE A 121 -14.10 -11.60 9.84
C PHE A 121 -14.24 -10.08 9.72
N SER A 122 -14.13 -9.36 10.83
CA SER A 122 -14.19 -7.89 10.85
C SER A 122 -13.04 -7.27 10.05
N MET A 123 -11.82 -7.80 10.18
CA MET A 123 -10.67 -7.37 9.38
C MET A 123 -10.88 -7.63 7.89
N SER A 124 -11.40 -8.81 7.53
CA SER A 124 -11.70 -9.17 6.14
C SER A 124 -12.79 -8.28 5.54
N LEU A 125 -13.79 -7.88 6.32
CA LEU A 125 -14.83 -6.96 5.87
C LEU A 125 -14.26 -5.55 5.59
N ALA A 126 -13.42 -5.04 6.48
CA ALA A 126 -12.74 -3.76 6.25
C ALA A 126 -11.83 -3.82 5.02
N LEU A 127 -11.10 -4.93 4.84
CA LEU A 127 -10.25 -5.16 3.67
C LEU A 127 -11.06 -5.26 2.38
N PHE A 128 -12.22 -5.93 2.41
CA PHE A 128 -13.13 -6.02 1.28
C PHE A 128 -13.62 -4.63 0.82
N ILE A 129 -14.05 -3.79 1.76
CA ILE A 129 -14.46 -2.40 1.47
C ILE A 129 -13.27 -1.63 0.87
N GLY A 130 -12.09 -1.77 1.46
CA GLY A 130 -10.86 -1.12 0.96
C GLY A 130 -10.52 -1.53 -0.47
N VAL A 131 -10.56 -2.83 -0.79
CA VAL A 131 -10.23 -3.36 -2.12
C VAL A 131 -11.26 -2.94 -3.17
N ILE A 132 -12.55 -3.03 -2.87
CA ILE A 132 -13.62 -2.56 -3.79
C ILE A 132 -13.45 -1.08 -4.11
N THR A 133 -13.18 -0.27 -3.08
CA THR A 133 -12.96 1.18 -3.24
C THR A 133 -11.68 1.46 -4.05
N GLU A 134 -10.60 0.72 -3.81
CA GLU A 134 -9.35 0.88 -4.57
C GLU A 134 -9.53 0.52 -6.06
N ILE A 135 -10.21 -0.60 -6.36
CA ILE A 135 -10.52 -1.00 -7.74
C ILE A 135 -11.40 0.04 -8.43
N TRP A 136 -12.33 0.65 -7.69
CA TRP A 136 -13.15 1.73 -8.25
C TRP A 136 -12.27 2.91 -8.63
N ALA A 137 -11.41 3.37 -7.72
CA ALA A 137 -10.51 4.49 -7.97
C ALA A 137 -9.53 4.23 -9.14
N TYR A 138 -9.13 2.97 -9.36
CA TYR A 138 -8.35 2.59 -10.55
C TYR A 138 -9.06 2.81 -11.89
N LYS A 139 -10.40 2.87 -11.92
CA LYS A 139 -11.14 3.21 -13.13
C LYS A 139 -10.73 4.60 -13.64
N ASP A 140 -10.54 5.55 -12.74
CA ASP A 140 -10.24 6.93 -13.09
C ASP A 140 -8.74 7.09 -13.36
N ASN A 141 -7.89 6.82 -12.37
CA ASN A 141 -6.44 6.97 -12.50
C ASN A 141 -5.66 6.03 -11.58
N VAL A 142 -4.82 5.16 -12.16
CA VAL A 142 -4.05 4.18 -11.38
C VAL A 142 -2.89 4.84 -10.65
N VAL A 143 -2.27 5.85 -11.26
CA VAL A 143 -1.13 6.56 -10.68
C VAL A 143 -1.51 7.29 -9.41
N ILE A 144 -2.51 8.16 -9.46
CA ILE A 144 -3.00 8.93 -8.32
C ILE A 144 -3.50 7.99 -7.22
N THR A 145 -4.31 6.99 -7.57
CA THR A 145 -4.85 6.02 -6.59
C THR A 145 -3.74 5.30 -5.85
N SER A 146 -2.72 4.80 -6.56
CA SER A 146 -1.61 4.08 -5.92
C SER A 146 -0.73 4.98 -5.05
N ILE A 147 -0.62 6.27 -5.40
CA ILE A 147 0.08 7.27 -4.59
C ILE A 147 -0.68 7.51 -3.28
N ILE A 148 -2.01 7.65 -3.35
CA ILE A 148 -2.85 7.85 -2.17
C ILE A 148 -2.83 6.60 -1.27
N THR A 149 -2.96 5.40 -1.83
CA THR A 149 -2.97 4.16 -1.02
C THR A 149 -1.60 3.76 -0.46
N SER A 150 -0.51 4.35 -0.97
CA SER A 150 0.84 4.17 -0.41
C SER A 150 1.19 5.16 0.70
N LEU A 151 0.29 6.11 1.03
CA LEU A 151 0.53 7.08 2.09
C LEU A 151 0.74 6.39 3.46
N PRO A 152 1.69 6.87 4.28
CA PRO A 152 1.97 6.31 5.60
C PRO A 152 0.93 6.73 6.67
N ILE A 153 -0.36 6.69 6.33
CA ILE A 153 -1.47 7.04 7.23
C ILE A 153 -1.45 6.16 8.49
N SER A 154 -0.98 4.91 8.36
CA SER A 154 -0.83 3.98 9.48
C SER A 154 0.08 4.50 10.60
N ILE A 155 1.14 5.25 10.29
CA ILE A 155 2.04 5.85 11.29
C ILE A 155 1.31 6.97 12.05
N VAL A 156 0.52 7.78 11.33
CA VAL A 156 -0.28 8.86 11.94
C VAL A 156 -1.33 8.28 12.88
N LEU A 157 -2.05 7.24 12.45
CA LEU A 157 -3.03 6.54 13.28
C LEU A 157 -2.39 5.85 14.48
N ALA A 158 -1.25 5.17 14.30
CA ALA A 158 -0.52 4.54 15.40
C ALA A 158 -0.07 5.58 16.44
N PHE A 159 0.38 6.76 16.02
CA PHE A 159 0.73 7.86 16.92
C PHE A 159 -0.49 8.38 17.68
N ILE A 160 -1.63 8.59 17.03
CA ILE A 160 -2.87 9.04 17.71
C ILE A 160 -3.36 7.97 18.70
N PHE A 161 -3.40 6.70 18.30
CA PHE A 161 -3.84 5.61 19.17
C PHE A 161 -2.86 5.29 20.30
N SER A 162 -1.60 5.73 20.20
CA SER A 162 -0.63 5.58 21.29
C SER A 162 -1.04 6.28 22.58
N ILE A 163 -1.91 7.29 22.50
CA ILE A 163 -2.52 7.95 23.66
C ILE A 163 -3.27 6.93 24.54
N PHE A 164 -3.94 5.96 23.92
CA PHE A 164 -4.74 4.93 24.60
C PHE A 164 -3.99 3.61 24.76
N ALA A 165 -3.07 3.31 23.83
CA ALA A 165 -2.31 2.07 23.80
C ALA A 165 -0.83 2.35 23.48
N PRO A 166 -0.01 2.71 24.49
CA PRO A 166 1.39 3.12 24.28
C PRO A 166 2.28 2.01 23.71
N GLN A 167 1.80 0.76 23.71
CA GLN A 167 2.45 -0.41 23.11
C GLN A 167 2.53 -0.33 21.57
N LEU A 168 1.79 0.57 20.94
CA LEU A 168 1.75 0.78 19.48
C LEU A 168 2.95 1.59 18.95
N LEU A 169 3.70 2.27 19.82
CA LEU A 169 4.91 3.00 19.43
C LEU A 169 6.14 2.10 19.56
N GLU A 170 6.96 2.08 18.51
CA GLU A 170 8.30 1.51 18.56
C GLU A 170 9.17 2.30 19.55
N LYS A 171 10.13 1.64 20.21
CA LYS A 171 11.05 2.26 21.18
C LYS A 171 12.13 3.11 20.48
N HIS A 172 11.73 4.10 19.69
CA HIS A 172 12.62 5.08 19.06
C HIS A 172 12.65 6.39 19.85
N THR A 173 13.69 7.19 19.62
CA THR A 173 13.81 8.52 20.20
C THR A 173 12.72 9.46 19.64
N LEU A 174 12.19 10.37 20.47
CA LEU A 174 11.15 11.34 20.08
C LEU A 174 11.53 12.17 18.84
N LYS A 175 12.83 12.42 18.63
CA LYS A 175 13.36 13.13 17.46
C LYS A 175 13.07 12.38 16.16
N VAL A 176 13.23 11.05 16.14
CA VAL A 176 12.94 10.23 14.96
C VAL A 176 11.44 10.24 14.65
N TYR A 177 10.58 10.17 15.68
CA TYR A 177 9.14 10.27 15.49
C TYR A 177 8.69 11.61 14.92
N ALA A 178 9.26 12.73 15.39
CA ALA A 178 8.94 14.05 14.84
C ALA A 178 9.30 14.16 13.36
N VAL A 179 10.48 13.67 12.96
CA VAL A 179 10.89 13.64 11.53
C VAL A 179 9.97 12.76 10.70
N ARG A 180 9.58 11.57 11.19
CA ARG A 180 8.64 10.67 10.51
C ARG A 180 7.25 11.28 10.35
N LEU A 181 6.75 11.98 11.37
CA LEU A 181 5.45 12.67 11.33
C LEU A 181 5.44 13.85 10.37
N ILE A 182 6.50 14.67 10.36
CA ILE A 182 6.63 15.79 9.42
C ILE A 182 6.67 15.26 7.99
N ALA A 183 7.47 14.22 7.74
CA ALA A 183 7.59 13.62 6.41
C ALA A 183 6.29 12.87 5.99
N ALA A 184 5.56 12.26 6.92
CA ALA A 184 4.23 11.73 6.64
C ALA A 184 3.23 12.84 6.30
N GLY A 185 3.29 13.97 7.02
CA GLY A 185 2.47 15.15 6.76
C GLY A 185 2.73 15.76 5.38
N THR A 186 3.99 15.88 4.97
CA THR A 186 4.35 16.37 3.62
C THR A 186 3.87 15.41 2.54
N MET A 187 3.97 14.09 2.75
CA MET A 187 3.44 13.09 1.81
C MET A 187 1.92 13.21 1.67
N ILE A 188 1.19 13.33 2.78
CA ILE A 188 -0.28 13.47 2.78
C ILE A 188 -0.68 14.77 2.07
N PHE A 189 -0.02 15.89 2.38
CA PHE A 189 -0.30 17.16 1.72
C PHE A 189 -0.05 17.11 0.21
N ALA A 190 1.08 16.53 -0.20
CA ALA A 190 1.43 16.38 -1.60
C ALA A 190 0.44 15.46 -2.34
N ALA A 191 0.01 14.36 -1.72
CA ALA A 191 -0.97 13.45 -2.33
C ALA A 191 -2.38 14.06 -2.41
N LEU A 192 -2.80 14.83 -1.41
CA LEU A 192 -4.05 15.59 -1.49
C LEU A 192 -4.00 16.59 -2.66
N LYS A 193 -2.89 17.33 -2.81
CA LYS A 193 -2.70 18.24 -3.95
C LYS A 193 -2.59 17.54 -5.31
N LEU A 194 -2.20 16.27 -5.33
CA LEU A 194 -2.15 15.46 -6.56
C LEU A 194 -3.55 14.97 -6.98
N SER A 195 -4.49 14.89 -6.02
CA SER A 195 -5.87 14.43 -6.23
C SER A 195 -6.84 15.53 -6.67
N TYR A 196 -6.43 16.80 -6.61
CA TYR A 196 -7.18 17.97 -7.09
C TYR A 196 -6.61 18.44 -8.43
#